data_AF-A0A0Q9KJU4-F1
#
_entry.id   AF-A0A0Q9KJU4-F1
#
_cell.length_a   1.000
_cell.length_b   1.000
_cell.length_c   1.000
_cell.angle_alpha   90.00
_cell.angle_beta   90.00
_cell.angle_gamma   90.00
#
_symmetry.space_group_name_H-M   'P 1'
#
loop_
_entity.id
_entity.type
_entity.pdbx_description
1 polymer ?
#
loop_
_entity_poly.entity_id
_entity_poly.type
_entity_poly.pdbx_seq_one_letter_code
_entity_poly.pdbx_strand_id
1 'polypeptide(L)' 'MKRTYYGASRFIASGLLKPRTCGVIIARAESKTEIEEIIKEDPFHKEKLAEYTVIPFTPTIYAESLASLLGGGI' A
#
# COMPACT_ATOMS: atom_id res chain seq x y z
N MET A 1 0.54 -10.75 -1.72
CA MET A 1 1.45 -9.65 -2.10
C MET A 1 2.90 -9.93 -1.72
N LYS A 2 3.85 -9.75 -2.65
CA LYS A 2 5.27 -10.07 -2.45
C LYS A 2 5.98 -9.04 -1.55
N ARG A 3 6.92 -9.51 -0.71
CA ARG A 3 7.78 -8.63 0.13
C ARG A 3 8.72 -7.72 -0.68
N THR A 4 8.90 -7.99 -1.97
CA THR A 4 9.80 -7.23 -2.86
C THR A 4 9.43 -5.75 -2.98
N TYR A 5 8.16 -5.37 -2.79
CA TYR A 5 7.72 -3.97 -2.88
C TYR A 5 8.11 -3.09 -1.67
N TYR A 6 8.58 -3.68 -0.57
CA TYR A 6 9.15 -2.92 0.55
C TYR A 6 10.58 -2.44 0.27
N GLY A 7 11.33 -3.17 -0.56
CA GLY A 7 12.73 -2.81 -0.90
C GLY A 7 12.85 -1.60 -1.82
N ALA A 8 11.78 -1.26 -2.55
CA ALA A 8 11.71 -0.07 -3.40
C ALA A 8 11.03 1.13 -2.71
N SER A 9 10.83 1.08 -1.37
CA SER A 9 10.07 2.07 -0.60
C SER A 9 8.65 2.35 -1.13
N ARG A 10 8.09 1.41 -1.91
CA ARG A 10 6.73 1.54 -2.47
C ARG A 10 5.69 1.11 -1.46
N PHE A 11 5.94 0.08 -0.67
CA PHE A 11 5.08 -0.23 0.49
C PHE A 11 5.73 0.29 1.75
N ILE A 12 4.98 1.13 2.47
CA ILE A 12 5.41 1.81 3.69
C ILE A 12 5.10 0.93 4.91
N ALA A 13 3.90 0.34 4.94
CA ALA A 13 3.46 -0.51 6.04
C ALA A 13 2.43 -1.53 5.56
N SER A 14 2.31 -2.63 6.30
CA SER A 14 1.13 -3.50 6.22
C SER A 14 0.78 -4.08 7.58
N GLY A 15 -0.48 -4.47 7.73
CA GLY A 15 -0.97 -5.10 8.94
C GLY A 15 -2.34 -5.70 8.76
N LEU A 16 -2.77 -6.47 9.76
CA LEU A 16 -4.14 -6.96 9.85
C LEU A 16 -4.97 -5.91 10.58
N LEU A 17 -6.13 -5.56 10.03
CA LEU A 17 -7.13 -4.79 10.78
C LEU A 17 -7.63 -5.64 11.96
N LYS A 18 -8.05 -4.95 13.03
CA LYS A 18 -8.70 -5.56 14.19
C LYS A 18 -10.13 -5.01 14.29
N PRO A 19 -11.17 -5.87 14.30
CA PRO A 19 -11.14 -7.35 14.23
C PRO A 19 -10.52 -7.84 12.91
N ARG A 20 -10.00 -9.10 12.87
CA ARG A 20 -9.23 -9.71 11.75
C ARG A 20 -10.08 -9.96 10.49
N THR A 21 -10.72 -8.92 9.98
CA THR A 21 -11.61 -8.96 8.82
C THR A 21 -10.86 -8.74 7.51
N CYS A 22 -9.76 -7.98 7.54
CA CYS A 22 -8.96 -7.71 6.34
C CYS A 22 -7.51 -7.29 6.68
N GLY A 23 -6.67 -7.26 5.64
CA GLY A 23 -5.33 -6.66 5.69
C GLY A 23 -5.36 -5.24 5.13
N VAL A 24 -4.48 -4.38 5.63
CA VAL A 24 -4.22 -3.04 5.09
C VAL A 24 -2.77 -2.96 4.67
N ILE A 25 -2.54 -2.29 3.54
CA ILE A 25 -1.23 -1.91 3.05
C ILE A 25 -1.25 -0.41 2.82
N ILE A 26 -0.28 0.30 3.38
CA ILE A 26 0.01 1.69 3.06
C ILE A 26 1.12 1.68 2.04
N ALA A 27 0.86 2.25 0.87
CA ALA A 27 1.79 2.30 -0.24
C ALA A 27 1.93 3.70 -0.80
N ARG A 28 3.14 4.03 -1.23
CA ARG A 28 3.44 5.17 -2.10
C ARG A 28 3.30 4.70 -3.55
N ALA A 29 2.51 5.44 -4.30
CA ALA A 29 2.32 5.27 -5.72
C ALA A 29 2.11 6.63 -6.38
N GLU A 30 2.52 6.76 -7.64
CA GLU A 30 2.29 7.95 -8.44
C GLU A 30 0.86 8.01 -8.97
N SER A 31 0.20 6.84 -9.08
CA SER A 31 -1.18 6.74 -9.54
C SER A 31 -1.90 5.53 -8.96
N LYS A 32 -3.23 5.55 -9.02
CA LYS A 32 -4.07 4.40 -8.67
C LYS A 32 -3.78 3.19 -9.58
N THR A 33 -3.60 3.45 -10.88
CA THR A 33 -3.35 2.44 -11.91
C THR A 33 -2.12 1.59 -11.58
N GLU A 34 -1.07 2.21 -11.08
CA GLU A 34 0.16 1.52 -10.67
C GLU A 34 -0.08 0.47 -9.57
N ILE A 35 -0.93 0.79 -8.59
CA ILE A 35 -1.34 -0.18 -7.55
C ILE A 35 -2.23 -1.27 -8.13
N GLU A 36 -3.15 -0.93 -9.04
CA GLU A 36 -4.01 -1.90 -9.70
C GLU A 36 -3.22 -2.91 -10.54
N GLU A 37 -2.13 -2.49 -11.19
CA GLU A 37 -1.20 -3.39 -11.89
C GLU A 37 -0.48 -4.34 -10.93
N ILE A 38 0.02 -3.81 -9.81
CA ILE A 38 0.64 -4.65 -8.76
C ILE A 38 -0.36 -5.68 -8.22
N ILE A 39 -1.63 -5.28 -8.02
CA ILE A 39 -2.69 -6.20 -7.56
C ILE A 39 -2.92 -7.30 -8.59
N LYS A 40 -2.95 -6.98 -9.89
CA LYS A 40 -3.12 -7.99 -10.97
C LYS A 40 -2.01 -9.04 -10.97
N GLU A 41 -0.82 -8.70 -10.49
CA GLU A 41 0.29 -9.64 -10.35
C GLU A 41 0.20 -10.54 -9.10
N ASP A 42 -0.62 -10.17 -8.11
CA ASP A 42 -0.75 -10.92 -6.86
C ASP A 42 -1.44 -12.28 -7.10
N PRO A 43 -0.82 -13.41 -6.70
CA PRO A 43 -1.45 -14.73 -6.81
C PRO A 43 -2.85 -14.79 -6.18
N PHE A 44 -3.08 -14.08 -5.08
CA PHE A 44 -4.41 -14.06 -4.45
C PHE A 44 -5.47 -13.37 -5.31
N HIS A 45 -5.09 -12.36 -6.10
CA HIS A 45 -6.00 -11.72 -7.04
C HIS A 45 -6.27 -12.62 -8.24
N LYS A 46 -5.24 -13.27 -8.80
CA LYS A 46 -5.36 -14.18 -9.95
C LYS A 46 -6.26 -15.37 -9.65
N GLU A 47 -6.10 -15.95 -8.46
CA GLU A 47 -6.92 -17.07 -7.98
C GLU A 47 -8.28 -16.61 -7.40
N LYS A 48 -8.59 -15.30 -7.45
CA LYS A 48 -9.82 -14.69 -6.90
C LYS A 48 -10.07 -15.02 -5.43
N LEU A 49 -9.00 -15.13 -4.65
CA LEU A 49 -9.01 -15.47 -3.22
C LEU A 49 -9.10 -14.25 -2.31
N ALA A 50 -8.95 -13.04 -2.87
CA ALA A 50 -9.02 -11.80 -2.12
C ALA A 50 -9.65 -10.68 -2.95
N GLU A 51 -10.49 -9.88 -2.28
CA GLU A 51 -10.99 -8.61 -2.79
C GLU A 51 -10.04 -7.49 -2.39
N TYR A 52 -9.82 -6.55 -3.32
CA TYR A 52 -8.92 -5.43 -3.10
C TYR A 52 -9.69 -4.13 -3.31
N THR A 53 -9.49 -3.18 -2.41
CA THR A 53 -9.98 -1.81 -2.55
C THR A 53 -8.79 -0.87 -2.50
N VAL A 54 -8.62 -0.06 -3.55
CA VAL A 54 -7.55 0.95 -3.62
C VAL A 54 -8.17 2.31 -3.30
N ILE A 55 -7.75 2.89 -2.19
CA ILE A 55 -8.22 4.19 -1.71
C ILE A 55 -7.06 5.19 -1.84
N PRO A 56 -7.16 6.19 -2.72
CA PRO A 56 -6.19 7.28 -2.77
C PRO A 56 -6.19 8.05 -1.45
N PHE A 57 -5.00 8.32 -0.92
CA PHE A 57 -4.83 9.02 0.35
C PHE A 57 -3.69 10.03 0.25
N THR A 58 -4.00 11.29 0.57
CA THR A 58 -3.03 12.39 0.62
C THR A 58 -2.96 12.93 2.05
N PRO A 59 -1.94 12.56 2.84
CA PRO A 59 -1.81 13.03 4.21
C PRO A 59 -1.47 14.52 4.23
N THR A 60 -2.28 15.31 4.94
CA THR A 60 -2.02 16.75 5.17
C THR A 60 -1.30 17.01 6.49
N ILE A 61 -1.49 16.12 7.47
CA ILE A 61 -0.86 16.18 8.78
C ILE A 61 -0.23 14.82 9.04
N TYR A 62 1.04 14.83 9.42
CA TYR A 62 1.81 13.64 9.75
C TYR A 62 2.93 14.00 10.73
N ALA A 63 3.38 13.01 11.50
CA ALA A 63 4.55 13.18 12.35
C ALA A 63 5.79 13.40 11.49
N GLU A 64 6.70 14.27 11.92
CA GLU A 64 7.94 14.61 11.20
C GLU A 64 8.77 13.36 10.87
N SER A 65 8.76 12.36 11.76
CA SER A 65 9.42 11.07 11.57
C SER A 65 8.91 10.26 10.36
N LEU A 66 7.76 10.62 9.79
CA LEU A 66 7.19 9.99 8.59
C LEU A 66 7.45 10.77 7.29
N ALA A 67 8.04 11.97 7.37
CA ALA A 67 8.21 12.86 6.21
C ALA A 67 8.98 12.18 5.05
N SER A 68 10.09 11.50 5.37
CA SER A 68 10.93 10.80 4.38
C SER A 68 10.22 9.63 3.69
N LEU A 69 9.26 8.99 4.36
CA LEU A 69 8.49 7.87 3.80
C LEU A 69 7.35 8.36 2.90
N LEU A 70 6.77 9.52 3.22
CA LEU A 70 5.64 10.11 2.49
C LEU A 70 6.08 10.97 1.28
N GLY A 71 7.39 11.21 1.12
CA GLY A 71 7.94 12.02 0.02
C GLY A 71 7.88 13.52 0.27
N GLY A 72 7.71 13.95 1.53
CA GLY A 72 7.82 15.34 1.94
C GLY A 72 9.29 15.76 2.00
N GLY A 73 9.81 16.23 0.88
CA GLY A 73 10.96 17.12 0.89
C GLY A 73 10.49 18.50 1.35
N ILE A 74 11.17 19.04 2.36
CA ILE A 74 11.43 20.49 2.41
C ILE A 74 12.44 20.81 1.31
#